data_AF-A0A8T2SG82-F1
#
_entry.id   AF-A0A8T2SG82-F1
#
_cell.length_a   1.000
_cell.length_b   1.000
_cell.length_c   1.000
_cell.angle_alpha   90.00
_cell.angle_beta   90.00
_cell.angle_gamma   90.00
#
_symmetry.space_group_name_H-M   'P 1'
#
loop_
_entity.id
_entity.type
_entity.pdbx_description
1 polymer ?
#
loop_
_entity_poly.entity_id
_entity_poly.type
_entity_poly.pdbx_seq_one_letter_code
_entity_poly.pdbx_strand_id
1 'polypeptide(L)'
;MGTQQLSAPRRRSKHKMSPKDTDDDSVDGLQDQKKIKHTWLAPTESKRWGELFFLAYTPFWLILCLGIVVPFRLYEKFGELEYFLLGSVSASPSFLLPIFIVGKGDKGLPITQRYWFKASLWIAIFSYVGNFFWTHYFFTVLGASYTFPSWRYNNVPWTTFFLAHCCFLFYHVVSNLTLRRLRHALGKDLNKFIRWPIEALWILALSYATAYAEALAISEFPYYDFVDREAMYKVGSLFYAIYFIVSYPMFLRLDENPKEPWSLSRTAIDSLAATMLVTIILDAWRLFIGPIVEIPNMTTYKDCLKYGIPWMS
;
A
#
# COMPACT_ATOMS: atom_id res chain seq x y z
N MET A 1 36.78 4.40 -72.23
CA MET A 1 37.01 5.00 -73.56
C MET A 1 35.85 4.59 -74.46
N GLY A 2 35.05 5.57 -74.92
CA GLY A 2 34.09 5.45 -76.04
C GLY A 2 32.85 4.58 -75.82
N THR A 3 31.64 4.89 -76.28
CA THR A 3 31.12 6.07 -76.98
C THR A 3 29.58 5.96 -76.96
N GLN A 4 28.92 7.10 -77.00
CA GLN A 4 27.47 7.29 -77.09
C GLN A 4 26.84 6.61 -78.31
N GLN A 5 25.58 6.19 -78.19
CA GLN A 5 24.61 6.27 -79.30
C GLN A 5 23.33 6.96 -78.82
N LEU A 6 23.09 8.14 -79.42
CA LEU A 6 21.83 8.86 -79.41
C LEU A 6 20.85 8.22 -80.39
N SER A 7 19.57 8.12 -80.03
CA SER A 7 18.48 8.09 -81.01
C SER A 7 17.28 8.90 -80.52
N ALA A 8 16.69 9.62 -81.47
CA ALA A 8 15.81 10.78 -81.33
C ALA A 8 14.31 10.40 -81.11
N PRO A 9 13.42 11.37 -80.83
CA PRO A 9 12.14 11.15 -80.15
C PRO A 9 10.98 10.84 -81.10
N ARG A 10 9.98 10.06 -80.64
CA ARG A 10 8.70 9.86 -81.34
C ARG A 10 7.49 10.23 -80.48
N ARG A 11 6.77 11.23 -81.02
CA ARG A 11 5.31 11.52 -80.99
C ARG A 11 4.64 11.88 -79.65
N ARG A 12 4.32 13.18 -79.55
CA ARG A 12 3.17 13.74 -78.83
C ARG A 12 1.86 13.13 -79.33
N SER A 13 1.04 12.62 -78.42
CA SER A 13 -0.42 12.58 -78.54
C SER A 13 -1.00 13.38 -77.38
N LYS A 14 -1.81 14.40 -77.70
CA LYS A 14 -2.49 15.26 -76.73
C LYS A 14 -3.77 14.56 -76.26
N HIS A 15 -3.90 14.34 -74.95
CA HIS A 15 -5.21 14.21 -74.32
C HIS A 15 -5.33 15.11 -73.09
N LYS A 16 -6.55 15.64 -72.94
CA LYS A 16 -6.98 16.80 -72.17
C LYS A 16 -6.70 16.68 -70.66
N MET A 17 -6.59 17.84 -70.03
CA MET A 17 -6.35 18.07 -68.60
C MET A 17 -7.67 18.32 -67.84
N SER A 18 -7.67 17.95 -66.55
CA SER A 18 -8.44 18.50 -65.40
C SER A 18 -9.63 17.66 -64.87
N PRO A 19 -9.95 17.67 -63.54
CA PRO A 19 -9.25 18.22 -62.37
C PRO A 19 -8.95 17.17 -61.25
N LYS A 20 -8.09 17.60 -60.30
CA LYS A 20 -7.89 17.02 -58.97
C LYS A 20 -9.18 17.05 -58.15
N ASP A 21 -9.47 15.97 -57.43
CA ASP A 21 -10.16 15.89 -56.13
C ASP A 21 -9.56 14.64 -55.43
N THR A 22 -8.55 14.77 -54.57
CA THR A 22 -8.59 14.92 -53.09
C THR A 22 -9.46 13.89 -52.36
N ASP A 23 -8.76 13.10 -51.53
CA ASP A 23 -9.15 12.52 -50.25
C ASP A 23 -10.18 11.38 -50.23
N ASP A 24 -9.68 10.15 -50.07
CA ASP A 24 -10.37 9.11 -49.28
C ASP A 24 -9.36 8.22 -48.52
N ASP A 25 -8.52 8.88 -47.70
CA ASP A 25 -7.79 8.25 -46.59
C ASP A 25 -8.46 8.74 -45.28
N SER A 26 -9.61 8.20 -44.89
CA SER A 26 -10.27 8.63 -43.63
C SER A 26 -11.17 7.60 -42.93
N VAL A 27 -10.77 6.31 -42.89
CA VAL A 27 -11.44 5.31 -42.02
C VAL A 27 -10.52 4.79 -40.91
N ASP A 28 -9.60 5.63 -40.43
CA ASP A 28 -8.80 5.36 -39.22
C ASP A 28 -8.92 6.48 -38.16
N GLY A 29 -9.93 7.35 -38.32
CA GLY A 29 -10.27 8.42 -37.39
C GLY A 29 -11.50 8.08 -36.56
N LEU A 30 -11.39 8.25 -35.24
CA LEU A 30 -12.43 8.12 -34.20
C LEU A 30 -12.63 6.74 -33.55
N GLN A 31 -11.54 6.06 -33.19
CA GLN A 31 -11.51 5.34 -31.90
C GLN A 31 -10.33 5.76 -31.02
N ASP A 32 -9.99 7.05 -31.04
CA ASP A 32 -9.38 7.68 -29.88
C ASP A 32 -10.50 7.86 -28.84
N GLN A 33 -10.90 6.76 -28.19
CA GLN A 33 -11.66 6.86 -26.96
C GLN A 33 -10.85 7.80 -26.07
N LYS A 34 -11.39 9.00 -25.82
CA LYS A 34 -11.03 9.86 -24.71
C LYS A 34 -10.91 8.96 -23.48
N LYS A 35 -9.72 8.44 -23.21
CA LYS A 35 -9.45 7.58 -22.06
C LYS A 35 -9.65 8.52 -20.88
N ILE A 36 -10.82 8.47 -20.25
CA ILE A 36 -11.16 9.30 -19.11
C ILE A 36 -10.04 9.07 -18.10
N LYS A 37 -9.16 10.06 -17.96
CA LYS A 37 -8.06 10.01 -16.99
C LYS A 37 -8.70 10.20 -15.63
N HIS A 38 -9.02 9.09 -14.98
CA HIS A 38 -9.45 9.12 -13.59
C HIS A 38 -8.30 9.66 -12.75
N THR A 39 -8.53 10.78 -12.08
CA THR A 39 -7.53 11.45 -11.25
C THR A 39 -7.29 10.72 -9.93
N TRP A 40 -8.28 9.94 -9.50
CA TRP A 40 -8.31 9.18 -8.25
C TRP A 40 -8.15 7.68 -8.41
N LEU A 41 -8.18 7.12 -9.62
CA LEU A 41 -8.16 5.66 -9.82
C LEU A 41 -6.91 5.26 -10.59
N ALA A 42 -6.42 4.04 -10.33
CA ALA A 42 -5.24 3.53 -11.02
C ALA A 42 -5.46 3.45 -12.56
N PRO A 43 -4.40 3.65 -13.35
CA PRO A 43 -4.48 3.56 -14.81
C PRO A 43 -4.65 2.11 -15.29
N THR A 44 -4.05 1.14 -14.59
CA THR A 44 -4.19 -0.30 -14.85
C THR A 44 -5.56 -0.79 -14.39
N GLU A 45 -6.28 -1.52 -15.24
CA GLU A 45 -7.64 -2.00 -14.91
C GLU A 45 -7.66 -3.00 -13.74
N SER A 46 -6.70 -3.93 -13.70
CA SER A 46 -6.52 -4.88 -12.59
C SER A 46 -6.32 -4.16 -11.26
N LYS A 47 -5.38 -3.19 -11.23
CA LYS A 47 -5.12 -2.37 -10.04
C LYS A 47 -6.33 -1.58 -9.59
N ARG A 48 -7.00 -0.90 -10.54
CA ARG A 48 -8.20 -0.12 -10.27
C ARG A 48 -9.29 -0.99 -9.64
N TRP A 49 -9.53 -2.16 -10.21
CA TRP A 49 -10.53 -3.07 -9.68
C TRP A 49 -10.18 -3.55 -8.28
N GLY A 50 -8.93 -3.98 -8.05
CA GLY A 50 -8.51 -4.47 -6.73
C GLY A 50 -8.52 -3.39 -5.64
N GLU A 51 -8.11 -2.16 -5.95
CA GLU A 51 -8.22 -1.03 -5.02
C GLU A 51 -9.68 -0.74 -4.64
N LEU A 52 -10.58 -0.70 -5.63
CA LEU A 52 -12.01 -0.52 -5.37
C LEU A 52 -12.61 -1.69 -4.57
N PHE A 53 -12.19 -2.91 -4.87
CA PHE A 53 -12.58 -4.09 -4.10
C PHE A 53 -12.17 -3.97 -2.64
N PHE A 54 -10.91 -3.64 -2.34
CA PHE A 54 -10.43 -3.49 -0.97
C PHE A 54 -11.17 -2.37 -0.23
N LEU A 55 -11.45 -1.24 -0.89
CA LEU A 55 -12.27 -0.17 -0.31
C LEU A 55 -13.71 -0.61 -0.01
N ALA A 56 -14.34 -1.38 -0.92
CA ALA A 56 -15.70 -1.88 -0.73
C ALA A 56 -15.78 -2.95 0.37
N TYR A 57 -14.70 -3.71 0.57
CA TYR A 57 -14.58 -4.69 1.65
C TYR A 57 -14.30 -4.04 3.01
N THR A 58 -13.63 -2.88 3.06
CA THR A 58 -13.26 -2.22 4.33
C THR A 58 -14.40 -2.04 5.34
N PRO A 59 -15.61 -1.58 4.95
CA PRO A 59 -16.73 -1.46 5.88
C PRO A 59 -17.07 -2.76 6.63
N PHE A 60 -16.90 -3.93 6.01
CA PHE A 60 -17.24 -5.21 6.64
C PHE A 60 -16.46 -5.44 7.94
N TRP A 61 -15.13 -5.37 7.90
CA TRP A 61 -14.31 -5.65 9.08
C TRP A 61 -14.34 -4.48 10.08
N LEU A 62 -14.51 -3.24 9.61
CA LEU A 62 -14.70 -2.07 10.49
C LEU A 62 -16.00 -2.18 11.28
N ILE A 63 -17.11 -2.52 10.62
CA ILE A 63 -18.40 -2.72 11.30
C ILE A 63 -18.29 -3.90 12.27
N LEU A 64 -17.65 -5.00 11.87
CA LEU A 64 -17.45 -6.14 12.76
C LEU A 64 -16.66 -5.75 14.02
N CYS A 65 -15.49 -5.11 13.88
CA CYS A 65 -14.63 -4.80 15.00
C CYS A 65 -15.13 -3.59 15.81
N LEU A 66 -15.30 -2.44 15.16
CA LEU A 66 -15.60 -1.17 15.82
C LEU A 66 -17.10 -0.87 15.92
N GLY A 67 -17.94 -1.49 15.08
CA GLY A 67 -19.39 -1.32 15.12
C GLY A 67 -20.12 -2.37 15.98
N ILE A 68 -19.53 -3.56 16.17
CA ILE A 68 -20.14 -4.68 16.89
C ILE A 68 -19.28 -5.12 18.07
N VAL A 69 -18.07 -5.61 17.85
CA VAL A 69 -17.27 -6.22 18.94
C VAL A 69 -16.93 -5.22 20.05
N VAL A 70 -16.47 -4.01 19.69
CA VAL A 70 -16.09 -2.99 20.68
C VAL A 70 -17.31 -2.40 21.40
N PRO A 71 -18.38 -1.91 20.73
CA PRO A 71 -19.50 -1.26 21.42
C PRO A 71 -20.29 -2.21 22.33
N PHE A 72 -20.44 -3.48 21.93
CA PHE A 72 -21.12 -4.50 22.73
C PHE A 72 -20.18 -5.23 23.71
N ARG A 73 -18.91 -4.83 23.78
CA ARG A 73 -17.87 -5.42 24.64
C ARG A 73 -17.78 -6.95 24.53
N LEU A 74 -18.01 -7.49 23.34
CA LEU A 74 -17.97 -8.94 23.12
C LEU A 74 -16.59 -9.52 23.42
N TYR A 75 -15.57 -8.68 23.25
CA TYR A 75 -14.17 -9.00 23.52
C TYR A 75 -13.90 -9.44 24.98
N GLU A 76 -14.74 -9.08 25.95
CA GLU A 76 -14.57 -9.49 27.36
C GLU A 76 -14.80 -11.01 27.54
N LYS A 77 -15.54 -11.63 26.63
CA LYS A 77 -15.91 -13.07 26.68
C LYS A 77 -15.06 -13.94 25.75
N PHE A 78 -14.18 -13.33 24.97
CA PHE A 78 -13.40 -14.04 23.97
C PHE A 78 -12.21 -14.76 24.61
N GLY A 79 -12.06 -16.06 24.31
CA GLY A 79 -10.84 -16.82 24.52
C GLY A 79 -9.93 -16.76 23.30
N GLU A 80 -8.88 -17.59 23.26
CA GLU A 80 -7.90 -17.53 22.17
C GLU A 80 -8.53 -17.83 20.80
N LEU A 81 -9.48 -18.77 20.76
CA LEU A 81 -10.14 -19.18 19.53
C LEU A 81 -11.03 -18.06 18.96
N GLU A 82 -11.82 -17.39 19.79
CA GLU A 82 -12.72 -16.32 19.35
C GLU A 82 -11.93 -15.13 18.79
N TYR A 83 -10.81 -14.77 19.43
CA TYR A 83 -9.90 -13.75 18.90
C TYR A 83 -9.27 -14.19 17.57
N PHE A 84 -8.84 -15.44 17.45
CA PHE A 84 -8.30 -15.95 16.19
C PHE A 84 -9.35 -15.94 15.07
N LEU A 85 -10.59 -16.35 15.37
CA LEU A 85 -11.70 -16.34 14.43
C LEU A 85 -12.08 -14.91 14.03
N LEU A 86 -12.09 -13.96 14.96
CA LEU A 86 -12.34 -12.55 14.66
C LEU A 86 -11.35 -12.03 13.61
N GLY A 87 -10.05 -12.27 13.82
CA GLY A 87 -9.02 -11.87 12.86
C GLY A 87 -9.18 -12.59 11.52
N SER A 88 -9.39 -13.91 11.56
CA SER A 88 -9.52 -14.74 10.36
C SER A 88 -10.73 -14.38 9.50
N VAL A 89 -11.91 -14.23 10.12
CA VAL A 89 -13.15 -13.80 9.47
C VAL A 89 -12.99 -12.40 8.90
N SER A 90 -12.31 -11.51 9.63
CA SER A 90 -12.00 -10.17 9.11
C SER A 90 -11.16 -10.28 7.85
N ALA A 91 -10.02 -10.96 7.85
CA ALA A 91 -9.07 -10.98 6.74
C ALA A 91 -9.47 -11.87 5.54
N SER A 92 -10.16 -12.99 5.77
CA SER A 92 -10.44 -13.97 4.71
C SER A 92 -11.13 -13.42 3.45
N PRO A 93 -12.06 -12.44 3.50
CA PRO A 93 -12.72 -11.93 2.31
C PRO A 93 -11.74 -11.25 1.36
N SER A 94 -10.63 -10.66 1.85
CA SER A 94 -9.61 -10.03 1.01
C SER A 94 -8.89 -11.03 0.09
N PHE A 95 -8.94 -12.34 0.43
CA PHE A 95 -8.36 -13.42 -0.36
C PHE A 95 -9.40 -14.26 -1.09
N LEU A 96 -10.54 -14.56 -0.44
CA LEU A 96 -11.54 -15.49 -0.97
C LEU A 96 -12.48 -14.84 -1.98
N LEU A 97 -13.03 -13.66 -1.67
CA LEU A 97 -13.97 -12.99 -2.58
C LEU A 97 -13.38 -12.65 -3.97
N PRO A 98 -12.14 -12.17 -4.12
CA PRO A 98 -11.60 -11.81 -5.43
C PRO A 98 -11.23 -13.03 -6.30
N ILE A 99 -11.30 -14.25 -5.75
CA ILE A 99 -11.24 -15.49 -6.54
C ILE A 99 -12.54 -15.69 -7.32
N PHE A 100 -13.69 -15.41 -6.69
CA PHE A 100 -15.02 -15.63 -7.27
C PHE A 100 -15.55 -14.40 -8.02
N ILE A 101 -15.30 -13.20 -7.49
CA ILE A 101 -15.71 -11.93 -8.10
C ILE A 101 -14.53 -11.42 -8.91
N VAL A 102 -14.45 -11.80 -10.19
CA VAL A 102 -13.30 -11.45 -11.04
C VAL A 102 -13.53 -10.13 -11.76
N GLY A 103 -12.63 -9.16 -11.56
CA GLY A 103 -12.65 -7.88 -12.26
C GLY A 103 -12.49 -8.01 -13.79
N LYS A 104 -13.02 -7.05 -14.55
CA LYS A 104 -12.92 -7.05 -16.02
C LYS A 104 -11.46 -7.15 -16.50
N GLY A 105 -10.57 -6.37 -15.90
CA GLY A 105 -9.13 -6.37 -16.21
C GLY A 105 -8.37 -7.61 -15.73
N ASP A 106 -9.02 -8.50 -14.96
CA ASP A 106 -8.43 -9.75 -14.44
C ASP A 106 -8.95 -10.99 -15.19
N LYS A 107 -9.91 -10.82 -16.10
CA LYS A 107 -10.47 -11.94 -16.87
C LYS A 107 -9.39 -12.59 -17.73
N GLY A 108 -9.27 -13.92 -17.62
CA GLY A 108 -8.27 -14.69 -18.34
C GLY A 108 -6.84 -14.60 -17.76
N LEU A 109 -6.60 -13.76 -16.74
CA LEU A 109 -5.30 -13.70 -16.08
C LEU A 109 -5.17 -14.78 -14.99
N PRO A 110 -4.01 -15.44 -14.89
CA PRO A 110 -3.65 -16.25 -13.72
C PRO A 110 -3.70 -15.43 -12.44
N ILE A 111 -4.07 -16.04 -11.30
CA ILE A 111 -4.18 -15.35 -10.00
C ILE A 111 -2.88 -14.62 -9.64
N THR A 112 -1.73 -15.22 -9.94
CA THR A 112 -0.39 -14.67 -9.69
C THR A 112 -0.10 -13.37 -10.43
N GLN A 113 -0.87 -13.06 -11.49
CA GLN A 113 -0.74 -11.83 -12.28
C GLN A 113 -1.76 -10.75 -11.88
N ARG A 114 -2.79 -11.11 -11.11
CA ARG A 114 -3.84 -10.18 -10.68
C ARG A 114 -3.33 -9.27 -9.58
N TYR A 115 -3.68 -7.99 -9.64
CA TYR A 115 -3.20 -6.99 -8.69
C TYR A 115 -3.59 -7.33 -7.24
N TRP A 116 -4.84 -7.74 -7.00
CA TRP A 116 -5.31 -8.01 -5.63
C TRP A 116 -4.42 -9.04 -4.93
N PHE A 117 -3.97 -10.08 -5.65
CA PHE A 117 -3.12 -11.13 -5.08
C PHE A 117 -1.72 -10.60 -4.78
N LYS A 118 -1.13 -9.81 -5.69
CA LYS A 118 0.17 -9.15 -5.45
C LYS A 118 0.10 -8.14 -4.31
N ALA A 119 -0.97 -7.35 -4.24
CA ALA A 119 -1.20 -6.38 -3.17
C ALA A 119 -1.31 -7.08 -1.82
N SER A 120 -2.08 -8.16 -1.74
CA SER A 120 -2.17 -8.97 -0.53
C SER A 120 -0.83 -9.63 -0.18
N LEU A 121 -0.04 -10.11 -1.15
CA LEU A 121 1.30 -10.63 -0.91
C LEU A 121 2.24 -9.55 -0.33
N TRP A 122 2.27 -8.37 -0.95
CA TRP A 122 3.10 -7.25 -0.50
C TRP A 122 2.76 -6.87 0.94
N ILE A 123 1.46 -6.71 1.25
CA ILE A 123 0.99 -6.36 2.59
C ILE A 123 1.19 -7.50 3.58
N ALA A 124 1.04 -8.76 3.17
CA ALA A 124 1.31 -9.90 4.04
C ALA A 124 2.78 -9.94 4.48
N ILE A 125 3.73 -9.70 3.57
CA ILE A 125 5.16 -9.63 3.90
C ILE A 125 5.42 -8.43 4.81
N PHE A 126 4.92 -7.24 4.44
CA PHE A 126 5.14 -6.02 5.24
C PHE A 126 4.55 -6.14 6.65
N SER A 127 3.32 -6.66 6.75
CA SER A 127 2.61 -6.89 8.00
C SER A 127 3.28 -7.97 8.85
N TYR A 128 3.75 -9.07 8.24
CA TYR A 128 4.51 -10.09 8.94
C TYR A 128 5.78 -9.49 9.55
N VAL A 129 6.55 -8.72 8.77
CA VAL A 129 7.79 -8.13 9.29
C VAL A 129 7.49 -7.15 10.43
N GLY A 130 6.45 -6.33 10.29
CA GLY A 130 6.09 -5.38 11.34
C GLY A 130 5.57 -6.03 12.63
N ASN A 131 4.73 -7.05 12.52
CA ASN A 131 4.22 -7.75 13.70
C ASN A 131 5.26 -8.70 14.31
N PHE A 132 6.18 -9.27 13.53
CA PHE A 132 7.13 -10.26 14.03
C PHE A 132 8.48 -9.64 14.43
N PHE A 133 9.12 -8.85 13.55
CA PHE A 133 10.46 -8.31 13.80
C PHE A 133 10.42 -6.96 14.50
N TRP A 134 9.46 -6.09 14.16
CA TRP A 134 9.41 -4.74 14.74
C TRP A 134 8.71 -4.69 16.11
N THR A 135 8.21 -5.82 16.60
CA THR A 135 7.56 -5.92 17.91
C THR A 135 8.42 -5.40 19.06
N HIS A 136 9.75 -5.56 18.98
CA HIS A 136 10.65 -4.98 19.95
C HIS A 136 10.48 -3.46 20.04
N TYR A 137 10.38 -2.74 18.91
CA TYR A 137 10.14 -1.30 18.95
C TYR A 137 8.77 -0.96 19.55
N PHE A 138 7.73 -1.74 19.27
CA PHE A 138 6.41 -1.55 19.89
C PHE A 138 6.47 -1.69 21.42
N PHE A 139 7.15 -2.71 21.92
CA PHE A 139 7.18 -2.97 23.37
C PHE A 139 8.19 -2.09 24.10
N THR A 140 9.36 -1.83 23.51
CA THR A 140 10.47 -1.18 24.21
C THR A 140 10.66 0.30 23.87
N VAL A 141 10.23 0.74 22.69
CA VAL A 141 10.28 2.17 22.33
C VAL A 141 8.95 2.83 22.66
N LEU A 142 7.82 2.22 22.23
CA LEU A 142 6.48 2.78 22.43
C LEU A 142 5.84 2.41 23.78
N GLY A 143 6.34 1.38 24.47
CA GLY A 143 5.74 0.90 25.71
C GLY A 143 4.34 0.32 25.53
N ALA A 144 4.05 -0.27 24.36
CA ALA A 144 2.79 -0.94 24.09
C ALA A 144 2.77 -2.35 24.71
N SER A 145 1.60 -2.89 24.99
CA SER A 145 1.44 -4.27 25.43
C SER A 145 0.08 -4.85 25.04
N TYR A 146 0.04 -6.16 24.78
CA TYR A 146 -1.20 -6.90 24.52
C TYR A 146 -1.49 -7.85 25.67
N THR A 147 -2.64 -7.71 26.31
CA THR A 147 -3.00 -8.49 27.51
C THR A 147 -4.17 -9.47 27.30
N PHE A 148 -4.81 -9.47 26.12
CA PHE A 148 -5.92 -10.38 25.83
C PHE A 148 -5.47 -11.82 25.53
N PRO A 149 -6.34 -12.82 25.81
CA PRO A 149 -6.10 -14.22 25.47
C PRO A 149 -5.82 -14.40 23.98
N SER A 150 -4.71 -15.05 23.63
CA SER A 150 -4.37 -15.30 22.22
C SER A 150 -3.27 -16.32 22.08
N TRP A 151 -3.28 -17.04 20.95
CA TRP A 151 -2.08 -17.65 20.41
C TRP A 151 -1.13 -16.55 19.92
N ARG A 152 0.17 -16.70 20.20
CA ARG A 152 1.15 -15.64 20.00
C ARG A 152 2.36 -16.10 19.22
N TYR A 153 2.89 -15.21 18.38
CA TYR A 153 4.22 -15.32 17.79
C TYR A 153 5.04 -14.11 18.22
N ASN A 154 6.20 -14.36 18.82
CA ASN A 154 7.06 -13.30 19.38
C ASN A 154 6.28 -12.32 20.29
N ASN A 155 5.47 -12.87 21.20
CA ASN A 155 4.55 -12.15 22.09
C ASN A 155 3.43 -11.34 21.42
N VAL A 156 3.31 -11.37 20.09
CA VAL A 156 2.24 -10.71 19.35
C VAL A 156 1.07 -11.66 19.07
N PRO A 157 -0.18 -11.29 19.43
CA PRO A 157 -1.37 -12.09 19.16
C PRO A 157 -1.59 -12.38 17.67
N TRP A 158 -1.96 -13.61 17.30
CA TRP A 158 -2.22 -13.96 15.90
C TRP A 158 -3.30 -13.08 15.25
N THR A 159 -4.31 -12.68 16.02
CA THR A 159 -5.38 -11.77 15.59
C THR A 159 -4.83 -10.46 15.03
N THR A 160 -3.76 -9.90 15.60
CA THR A 160 -3.22 -8.62 15.12
C THR A 160 -2.55 -8.76 13.76
N PHE A 161 -1.96 -9.92 13.42
CA PHE A 161 -1.43 -10.16 12.07
C PHE A 161 -2.55 -10.09 11.02
N PHE A 162 -3.71 -10.70 11.31
CA PHE A 162 -4.85 -10.68 10.40
C PHE A 162 -5.49 -9.28 10.31
N LEU A 163 -5.69 -8.61 11.45
CA LEU A 163 -6.27 -7.27 11.46
C LEU A 163 -5.31 -6.24 10.82
N ALA A 164 -4.01 -6.33 11.08
CA ALA A 164 -3.00 -5.49 10.45
C ALA A 164 -3.02 -5.67 8.93
N HIS A 165 -3.21 -6.89 8.41
CA HIS A 165 -3.37 -7.10 6.97
C HIS A 165 -4.56 -6.31 6.40
N CYS A 166 -5.70 -6.32 7.09
CA CYS A 166 -6.92 -5.59 6.69
C CYS A 166 -6.69 -4.07 6.71
N CYS A 167 -6.18 -3.58 7.85
CA CYS A 167 -5.87 -2.18 8.08
C CYS A 167 -4.86 -1.66 7.05
N PHE A 168 -3.76 -2.38 6.83
CA PHE A 168 -2.71 -1.96 5.91
C PHE A 168 -3.21 -1.95 4.47
N LEU A 169 -4.00 -2.94 4.02
CA LEU A 169 -4.63 -2.87 2.70
C LEU A 169 -5.46 -1.58 2.55
N PHE A 170 -6.29 -1.26 3.54
CA PHE A 170 -7.10 -0.06 3.52
C PHE A 170 -6.25 1.22 3.46
N TYR A 171 -5.29 1.38 4.37
CA TYR A 171 -4.44 2.57 4.47
C TYR A 171 -3.65 2.83 3.18
N HIS A 172 -3.06 1.77 2.61
CA HIS A 172 -2.24 1.89 1.41
C HIS A 172 -3.08 2.14 0.16
N VAL A 173 -4.31 1.63 0.10
CA VAL A 173 -5.23 1.98 -0.99
C VAL A 173 -5.64 3.46 -0.88
N VAL A 174 -6.01 3.94 0.31
CA VAL A 174 -6.31 5.37 0.52
C VAL A 174 -5.10 6.25 0.19
N SER A 175 -3.89 5.85 0.56
CA SER A 175 -2.68 6.57 0.18
C SER A 175 -2.47 6.62 -1.32
N ASN A 176 -2.71 5.52 -2.04
CA ASN A 176 -2.59 5.52 -3.50
C ASN A 176 -3.56 6.50 -4.16
N LEU A 177 -4.82 6.51 -3.70
CA LEU A 177 -5.86 7.42 -4.19
C LEU A 177 -5.46 8.88 -4.01
N THR A 178 -5.04 9.25 -2.79
CA THR A 178 -4.69 10.63 -2.44
C THR A 178 -3.39 11.09 -3.11
N LEU A 179 -2.36 10.23 -3.18
CA LEU A 179 -1.11 10.55 -3.86
C LEU A 179 -1.31 10.73 -5.37
N ARG A 180 -2.14 9.90 -6.01
CA ARG A 180 -2.51 10.10 -7.42
C ARG A 180 -3.24 11.42 -7.61
N ARG A 181 -4.20 11.75 -6.74
CA ARG A 181 -4.94 13.02 -6.80
C ARG A 181 -4.02 14.22 -6.63
N LEU A 182 -3.08 14.17 -5.68
CA LEU A 182 -2.10 15.21 -5.42
C LEU A 182 -1.19 15.40 -6.63
N ARG A 183 -0.60 14.31 -7.15
CA ARG A 183 0.25 14.34 -8.35
C ARG A 183 -0.46 14.91 -9.56
N HIS A 184 -1.75 14.63 -9.71
CA HIS A 184 -2.56 15.25 -10.75
C HIS A 184 -2.79 16.74 -10.48
N ALA A 185 -3.06 17.14 -9.24
CA ALA A 185 -3.29 18.54 -8.87
C ALA A 185 -2.03 19.41 -9.07
N LEU A 186 -0.85 18.88 -8.75
CA LEU A 186 0.43 19.57 -8.93
C LEU A 186 0.80 19.71 -10.41
N GLY A 187 0.24 18.89 -11.30
CA GLY A 187 0.57 18.90 -12.72
C GLY A 187 1.97 18.38 -13.02
N LYS A 188 2.24 18.08 -14.30
CA LYS A 188 3.57 17.62 -14.74
C LYS A 188 4.55 18.76 -14.96
N ASP A 189 4.03 19.96 -15.21
CA ASP A 189 4.81 21.14 -15.60
C ASP A 189 5.32 21.93 -14.38
N LEU A 190 4.84 21.62 -13.18
CA LEU A 190 5.35 22.22 -11.95
C LEU A 190 6.78 21.78 -11.69
N ASN A 191 7.61 22.74 -11.28
CA ASN A 191 9.01 22.51 -10.94
C ASN A 191 9.17 21.37 -9.92
N LYS A 192 10.04 20.40 -10.23
CA LYS A 192 10.35 19.26 -9.36
C LYS A 192 10.77 19.71 -7.95
N PHE A 193 11.53 20.80 -7.83
CA PHE A 193 11.96 21.32 -6.53
C PHE A 193 10.82 21.77 -5.61
N ILE A 194 9.66 22.12 -6.17
CA ILE A 194 8.45 22.48 -5.41
C ILE A 194 7.59 21.23 -5.19
N ARG A 195 7.45 20.41 -6.23
CA ARG A 195 6.63 19.21 -6.21
C ARG A 195 7.09 18.18 -5.17
N TRP A 196 8.40 17.93 -5.08
CA TRP A 196 8.96 16.94 -4.15
C TRP A 196 8.67 17.26 -2.68
N PRO A 197 8.93 18.48 -2.17
CA PRO A 197 8.56 18.85 -0.80
C PRO A 197 7.07 18.73 -0.53
N ILE A 198 6.20 19.09 -1.48
CA ILE A 198 4.75 18.97 -1.29
C ILE A 198 4.32 17.49 -1.20
N GLU A 199 4.83 16.63 -2.09
CA GLU A 199 4.55 15.18 -2.01
C GLU A 199 5.08 14.60 -0.70
N ALA A 200 6.28 14.97 -0.26
CA ALA A 200 6.87 14.52 1.00
C ALA A 200 6.04 14.98 2.22
N LEU A 201 5.61 16.25 2.24
CA LEU A 201 4.77 16.79 3.31
C LEU A 201 3.40 16.09 3.35
N TRP A 202 2.81 15.79 2.21
CA TRP A 202 1.56 15.04 2.14
C TRP A 202 1.72 13.61 2.67
N ILE A 203 2.80 12.92 2.27
CA ILE A 203 3.10 11.58 2.78
C ILE A 203 3.26 11.62 4.30
N LEU A 204 4.03 12.57 4.82
CA LEU A 204 4.22 12.74 6.26
C LEU A 204 2.89 12.98 6.99
N ALA A 205 2.09 13.94 6.50
CA ALA A 205 0.81 14.29 7.11
C ALA A 205 -0.17 13.11 7.10
N LEU A 206 -0.29 12.41 5.96
CA LEU A 206 -1.18 11.25 5.84
C LEU A 206 -0.72 10.08 6.71
N SER A 207 0.60 9.85 6.78
CA SER A 207 1.21 8.79 7.61
C SER A 207 0.94 9.04 9.09
N TYR A 208 1.19 10.26 9.57
CA TYR A 208 0.89 10.66 10.94
C TYR A 208 -0.61 10.56 11.24
N ALA A 209 -1.46 11.08 10.37
CA ALA A 209 -2.90 11.02 10.55
C ALA A 209 -3.41 9.57 10.63
N THR A 210 -2.84 8.66 9.83
CA THR A 210 -3.20 7.23 9.87
C THR A 210 -2.77 6.59 11.18
N ALA A 211 -1.51 6.76 11.58
CA ALA A 211 -0.97 6.22 12.83
C ALA A 211 -1.76 6.72 14.05
N TYR A 212 -2.06 8.02 14.07
CA TYR A 212 -2.84 8.67 15.12
C TYR A 212 -4.28 8.17 15.15
N ALA A 213 -4.95 8.08 14.00
CA ALA A 213 -6.32 7.58 13.91
C ALA A 213 -6.44 6.12 14.34
N GLU A 214 -5.45 5.28 14.02
CA GLU A 214 -5.38 3.89 14.48
C GLU A 214 -5.21 3.83 16.01
N ALA A 215 -4.29 4.61 16.57
CA ALA A 215 -4.10 4.69 18.02
C ALA A 215 -5.38 5.12 18.75
N LEU A 216 -6.10 6.11 18.19
CA LEU A 216 -7.40 6.53 18.72
C LEU A 216 -8.47 5.45 18.57
N ALA A 217 -8.55 4.77 17.42
CA ALA A 217 -9.57 3.75 17.18
C ALA A 217 -9.47 2.57 18.16
N ILE A 218 -8.27 2.26 18.65
CA ILE A 218 -8.03 1.15 19.58
C ILE A 218 -8.02 1.64 21.04
N SER A 219 -8.08 2.95 21.30
CA SER A 219 -7.97 3.51 22.66
C SER A 219 -9.02 2.99 23.66
N GLU A 220 -10.20 2.61 23.16
CA GLU A 220 -11.31 2.04 23.92
C GLU A 220 -11.19 0.53 24.16
N PHE A 221 -10.20 -0.13 23.55
CA PHE A 221 -9.93 -1.55 23.77
C PHE A 221 -8.95 -1.72 24.93
N PRO A 222 -9.39 -2.20 26.11
CA PRO A 222 -8.59 -2.17 27.33
C PRO A 222 -7.42 -3.17 27.33
N TYR A 223 -7.38 -4.09 26.37
CA TYR A 223 -6.35 -5.14 26.30
C TYR A 223 -5.21 -4.84 25.32
N TYR A 224 -5.21 -3.63 24.75
CA TYR A 224 -4.05 -3.05 24.09
C TYR A 224 -3.69 -1.77 24.82
N ASP A 225 -2.64 -1.83 25.64
CA ASP A 225 -2.34 -0.76 26.58
C ASP A 225 -0.98 -0.13 26.31
N PHE A 226 -0.87 1.14 26.69
CA PHE A 226 0.36 1.93 26.58
C PHE A 226 0.74 2.43 27.97
N VAL A 227 2.03 2.38 28.29
CA VAL A 227 2.57 2.95 29.54
C VAL A 227 2.21 4.43 29.67
N ASP A 228 2.33 5.19 28.58
CA ASP A 228 1.89 6.59 28.50
C ASP A 228 1.12 6.82 27.19
N ARG A 229 -0.20 6.97 27.32
CA ARG A 229 -1.10 7.22 26.17
C ARG A 229 -0.87 8.59 25.55
N GLU A 230 -0.53 9.61 26.34
CA GLU A 230 -0.31 10.96 25.83
C GLU A 230 0.98 11.00 24.99
N ALA A 231 2.06 10.39 25.49
CA ALA A 231 3.30 10.22 24.75
C ALA A 231 3.09 9.40 23.46
N MET A 232 2.30 8.32 23.55
CA MET A 232 1.94 7.51 22.39
C MET A 232 1.20 8.35 21.33
N TYR A 233 0.21 9.15 21.72
CA TYR A 233 -0.55 9.96 20.78
C TYR A 233 0.30 11.04 20.09
N LYS A 234 1.21 11.71 20.82
CA LYS A 234 2.03 12.80 20.26
C LYS A 234 3.25 12.29 19.50
N VAL A 235 4.11 11.52 20.18
CA VAL A 235 5.42 11.10 19.66
C VAL A 235 5.35 9.67 19.12
N GLY A 236 4.63 8.78 19.79
CA GLY A 236 4.48 7.40 19.36
C GLY A 236 3.80 7.27 17.99
N SER A 237 2.79 8.09 17.70
CA SER A 237 2.15 8.16 16.38
C SER A 237 3.13 8.58 15.30
N LEU A 238 4.08 9.50 15.59
CA LEU A 238 5.12 9.90 14.64
C LEU A 238 6.13 8.77 14.41
N PHE A 239 6.53 8.06 15.47
CA PHE A 239 7.38 6.88 15.35
C PHE A 239 6.70 5.79 14.52
N TYR A 240 5.43 5.48 14.78
CA TYR A 240 4.67 4.52 14.02
C TYR A 240 4.43 4.98 12.56
N ALA A 241 4.26 6.28 12.33
CA ALA A 241 4.12 6.85 10.99
C ALA A 241 5.32 6.57 10.08
N ILE A 242 6.51 6.24 10.61
CA ILE A 242 7.69 5.82 9.81
C ILE A 242 7.35 4.65 8.89
N TYR A 243 6.46 3.75 9.33
CA TYR A 243 6.00 2.60 8.55
C TYR A 243 5.43 3.10 7.22
N PHE A 244 4.53 4.06 7.33
CA PHE A 244 3.73 4.61 6.24
C PHE A 244 4.49 5.63 5.38
N ILE A 245 5.42 6.39 5.98
CA ILE A 245 6.29 7.32 5.26
C ILE A 245 7.04 6.59 4.15
N VAL A 246 7.50 5.37 4.44
CA VAL A 246 8.17 4.52 3.46
C VAL A 246 7.18 3.71 2.64
N SER A 247 6.21 3.05 3.29
CA SER A 247 5.38 2.05 2.63
C SER A 247 4.40 2.64 1.62
N TYR A 248 3.85 3.84 1.86
CA TYR A 248 2.91 4.50 0.94
C TYR A 248 3.50 4.76 -0.45
N PRO A 249 4.63 5.48 -0.60
CA PRO A 249 5.22 5.68 -1.92
C PRO A 249 5.74 4.38 -2.54
N MET A 250 6.18 3.41 -1.73
CA MET A 250 6.65 2.11 -2.20
C MET A 250 5.51 1.29 -2.81
N PHE A 251 4.41 1.13 -2.08
CA PHE A 251 3.21 0.37 -2.49
C PHE A 251 2.49 1.01 -3.67
N LEU A 252 2.50 2.35 -3.78
CA LEU A 252 1.92 3.04 -4.94
C LEU A 252 2.54 2.58 -6.26
N ARG A 253 3.79 2.10 -6.29
CA ARG A 253 4.44 1.64 -7.54
C ARG A 253 3.93 0.29 -8.04
N LEU A 254 3.35 -0.54 -7.17
CA LEU A 254 2.86 -1.87 -7.51
C LEU A 254 1.82 -1.79 -8.64
N ASP A 255 2.12 -2.39 -9.81
CA ASP A 255 1.27 -2.40 -11.02
C ASP A 255 0.69 -1.03 -11.45
N GLU A 256 1.38 0.06 -11.10
CA GLU A 256 0.94 1.42 -11.41
C GLU A 256 1.18 1.80 -12.87
N ASN A 257 2.22 1.25 -13.50
CA ASN A 257 2.52 1.46 -14.90
C ASN A 257 1.94 0.31 -15.74
N PRO A 258 0.94 0.56 -16.62
CA PRO A 258 0.34 -0.49 -17.44
C PRO A 258 1.32 -1.20 -18.39
N LYS A 259 2.44 -0.54 -18.73
CA LYS A 259 3.47 -1.10 -19.61
C LYS A 259 4.47 -2.02 -18.90
N GLU A 260 4.45 -2.03 -17.57
CA GLU A 260 5.45 -2.71 -16.76
C GLU A 260 4.78 -3.43 -15.57
N PRO A 261 3.97 -4.47 -15.83
CA PRO A 261 3.35 -5.25 -14.76
C PRO A 261 4.43 -5.93 -13.92
N TRP A 262 4.21 -5.97 -12.61
CA TRP A 262 5.14 -6.59 -11.67
C TRP A 262 4.97 -8.11 -11.65
N SER A 263 6.08 -8.82 -11.51
CA SER A 263 6.07 -10.24 -11.14
C SER A 263 5.84 -10.42 -9.64
N LEU A 264 5.52 -11.64 -9.21
CA LEU A 264 5.46 -11.98 -7.78
C LEU A 264 6.81 -11.79 -7.08
N SER A 265 7.91 -12.17 -7.75
CA SER A 265 9.26 -12.01 -7.19
C SER A 265 9.59 -10.54 -6.95
N ARG A 266 9.29 -9.66 -7.93
CA ARG A 266 9.48 -8.21 -7.77
C ARG A 266 8.62 -7.68 -6.62
N THR A 267 7.37 -8.12 -6.51
CA THR A 267 6.46 -7.72 -5.43
C THR A 267 7.02 -8.09 -4.06
N ALA A 268 7.49 -9.34 -3.89
CA ALA A 268 8.07 -9.81 -2.65
C ALA A 268 9.38 -9.06 -2.30
N ILE A 269 10.31 -8.95 -3.25
CA ILE A 269 11.57 -8.24 -3.07
C ILE A 269 11.33 -6.77 -2.70
N ASP A 270 10.38 -6.11 -3.37
CA ASP A 270 10.06 -4.71 -3.10
C ASP A 270 9.46 -4.52 -1.71
N SER A 271 8.57 -5.42 -1.27
CA SER A 271 8.04 -5.39 0.11
C SER A 271 9.13 -5.61 1.15
N LEU A 272 10.05 -6.55 0.92
CA LEU A 272 11.21 -6.77 1.80
C LEU A 272 12.13 -5.54 1.84
N ALA A 273 12.40 -4.91 0.69
CA ALA A 273 13.19 -3.69 0.62
C ALA A 273 12.53 -2.54 1.39
N ALA A 274 11.20 -2.37 1.24
CA ALA A 274 10.45 -1.39 2.02
C ALA A 274 10.55 -1.66 3.52
N THR A 275 10.42 -2.92 3.94
CA THR A 275 10.56 -3.28 5.35
C THR A 275 11.98 -3.04 5.88
N MET A 276 13.02 -3.32 5.09
CA MET A 276 14.39 -3.06 5.53
C MET A 276 14.64 -1.56 5.70
N LEU A 277 14.13 -0.73 4.80
CA LEU A 277 14.24 0.72 4.91
C LEU A 277 13.51 1.26 6.15
N VAL A 278 12.29 0.78 6.42
CA VAL A 278 11.59 1.11 7.68
C VAL A 278 12.44 0.71 8.88
N THR A 279 12.97 -0.52 8.89
CA THR A 279 13.83 -1.03 9.98
C THR A 279 15.01 -0.11 10.25
N ILE A 280 15.72 0.33 9.20
CA ILE A 280 16.86 1.26 9.34
C ILE A 280 16.44 2.56 10.02
N ILE A 281 15.29 3.13 9.64
CA ILE A 281 14.82 4.41 10.18
C ILE A 281 14.34 4.24 11.63
N LEU A 282 13.61 3.16 11.93
CA LEU A 282 13.21 2.82 13.30
C LEU A 282 14.44 2.60 14.20
N ASP A 283 15.47 1.95 13.68
CA ASP A 283 16.69 1.71 14.44
C ASP A 283 17.50 2.98 14.68
N ALA A 284 17.58 3.86 13.68
CA ALA A 284 18.16 5.18 13.85
C ALA A 284 17.43 5.97 14.93
N TRP A 285 16.09 5.97 14.94
CA TRP A 285 15.32 6.60 16.01
C TRP A 285 15.66 5.97 17.37
N ARG A 286 15.62 4.64 17.48
CA ARG A 286 15.98 3.93 18.72
C ARG A 286 17.36 4.33 19.24
N LEU A 287 18.36 4.43 18.36
CA LEU A 287 19.75 4.69 18.74
C LEU A 287 20.03 6.17 19.06
N PHE A 288 19.44 7.10 18.32
CA PHE A 288 19.73 8.53 18.47
C PHE A 288 18.76 9.28 19.37
N ILE A 289 17.51 8.82 19.47
CA ILE A 289 16.44 9.48 20.24
C ILE A 289 16.08 8.63 21.46
N GLY A 290 15.92 7.32 21.28
CA GLY A 290 15.57 6.37 22.35
C GLY A 290 14.07 6.15 22.55
N PRO A 291 13.70 5.41 23.62
CA PRO A 291 12.32 5.17 24.03
C PRO A 291 11.56 6.45 24.34
N ILE A 292 10.25 6.46 24.08
CA ILE A 292 9.39 7.60 24.42
C ILE A 292 8.82 7.52 25.84
N VAL A 293 9.04 6.41 26.54
CA VAL A 293 8.56 6.13 27.90
C VAL A 293 9.61 5.38 28.71
N GLU A 294 9.57 5.56 30.03
CA GLU A 294 10.29 4.69 30.96
C GLU A 294 9.46 3.42 31.20
N ILE A 295 10.07 2.25 31.01
CA ILE A 295 9.37 0.97 31.18
C ILE A 295 9.49 0.52 32.64
N PRO A 296 8.37 0.35 33.36
CA PRO A 296 8.40 -0.08 34.75
C PRO A 296 9.16 -1.41 34.91
N ASN A 297 10.08 -1.47 35.87
CA ASN A 297 10.95 -2.62 36.17
C ASN A 297 12.01 -2.97 35.11
N MET A 298 12.27 -2.12 34.12
CA MET A 298 13.45 -2.23 33.25
C MET A 298 14.36 -1.04 33.51
N THR A 299 15.24 -1.17 34.51
CA THR A 299 16.17 -0.11 34.93
C THR A 299 17.28 0.13 33.91
N THR A 300 17.56 -0.82 33.02
CA THR A 300 18.52 -0.65 31.92
C THR A 300 18.02 -1.21 30.59
N TYR A 301 18.50 -0.64 29.49
CA TYR A 301 18.27 -1.14 28.11
C TYR A 301 18.65 -2.62 27.93
N LYS A 302 19.57 -3.16 28.75
CA LYS A 302 19.93 -4.59 28.77
C LYS A 302 18.81 -5.49 29.26
N ASP A 303 17.91 -4.99 30.10
CA ASP A 303 16.74 -5.76 30.57
C ASP A 303 15.64 -5.81 29.50
N CYS A 304 15.56 -4.79 28.63
CA CYS A 304 14.70 -4.79 27.45
C CYS A 304 15.11 -5.87 26.43
N LEU A 305 16.42 -6.12 26.29
CA LEU A 305 16.95 -7.14 25.37
C LEU A 305 16.51 -8.57 25.73
N LYS A 306 16.14 -8.85 26.99
CA LYS A 306 15.57 -10.16 27.39
C LYS A 306 14.20 -10.44 26.75
N TYR A 307 13.47 -9.40 26.35
CA TYR A 307 12.18 -9.50 25.66
C TYR A 307 12.31 -9.22 24.15
N GLY A 308 13.53 -8.90 23.69
CA GLY A 308 13.88 -8.68 22.29
C GLY A 308 14.37 -9.94 21.59
N ILE A 309 14.67 -9.79 20.30
CA ILE A 309 15.09 -10.91 19.46
C ILE A 309 16.54 -11.32 19.81
N PRO A 310 16.86 -12.61 20.05
CA PRO A 310 18.13 -13.06 20.65
C PRO A 310 19.44 -12.68 19.94
N TRP A 311 19.39 -12.21 18.70
CA TRP A 311 20.58 -11.81 17.93
C TRP A 311 20.78 -10.29 17.85
N MET A 312 19.93 -9.51 18.51
CA MET A 312 20.14 -8.06 18.74
C MET A 312 20.64 -7.76 20.16
N SER A 313 20.87 -8.80 20.98
CA SER A 313 21.43 -8.72 22.33
C SER A 313 22.93 -8.99 22.35
#